data_AF-A0A9P7VHB3-F1
#
_entry.id   AF-A0A9P7VHB3-F1
#
_cell.length_a   1.000
_cell.length_b   1.000
_cell.length_c   1.000
_cell.angle_alpha   90.00
_cell.angle_beta   90.00
_cell.angle_gamma   90.00
#
_symmetry.space_group_name_H-M   'P 1'
#
loop_
_entity.id
_entity.type
_entity.pdbx_description
1 polymer ?
#
loop_
_entity_poly.entity_id
_entity_poly.type
_entity_poly.pdbx_seq_one_letter_code
_entity_poly.pdbx_strand_id
1 'polypeptide(L)'
;MLQDVPAQIEMAKTEVLPKVCPVAIGEGHLDFKAMDFFSESPVKDCDVYFVTEKYLHNWTDEECKTILTSLVNAMSSNSHLLINDYIIQHVNRDRNTSESALGLRLAPEPLFPHYGAGRMTRYSTDLDMTFTYNSQECTLEHFIELGQGVGLNEGAPTLGPSEGYANNMIRAYV
;
A
#
# COMPACT_ATOMS: atom_id res chain seq x y z
N MET A 1 6.04 -3.05 -15.65
CA MET A 1 6.09 -1.65 -16.11
C MET A 1 5.96 -0.72 -14.93
N LEU A 2 6.89 0.24 -14.80
CA LEU A 2 6.89 1.27 -13.76
C LEU A 2 6.10 2.50 -14.22
N GLN A 3 5.14 2.94 -13.40
CA GLN A 3 4.29 4.09 -13.65
C GLN A 3 4.44 5.11 -12.51
N ASP A 4 4.79 6.35 -12.85
CA ASP A 4 4.95 7.44 -11.89
C ASP A 4 4.80 8.80 -12.61
N VAL A 5 4.79 9.90 -11.87
CA VAL A 5 4.79 11.25 -12.44
C VAL A 5 6.04 11.49 -13.29
N PRO A 6 5.98 12.35 -14.34
CA PRO A 6 7.05 12.49 -15.32
C PRO A 6 8.44 12.73 -14.74
N ALA A 7 8.55 13.58 -13.71
CA ALA A 7 9.82 13.89 -13.07
C ALA A 7 10.45 12.66 -12.39
N GLN A 8 9.64 11.81 -11.74
CA GLN A 8 10.12 10.61 -11.05
C GLN A 8 10.53 9.53 -12.05
N ILE A 9 9.79 9.36 -13.15
CA ILE A 9 10.16 8.43 -14.22
C ILE A 9 11.51 8.82 -14.85
N GLU A 10 11.75 10.10 -15.11
CA GLU A 10 13.02 10.56 -15.67
C GLU A 10 14.18 10.33 -14.69
N MET A 11 13.99 10.63 -13.40
CA MET A 11 14.99 10.35 -12.38
C MET A 11 15.25 8.85 -12.22
N ALA A 12 14.20 8.02 -12.26
CA ALA A 12 14.32 6.57 -12.16
C ALA A 12 15.16 6.00 -13.31
N LYS A 13 14.91 6.44 -14.55
CA LYS A 13 15.64 6.01 -15.75
C LYS A 13 17.09 6.46 -15.77
N THR A 14 17.37 7.70 -15.37
CA THR A 14 18.68 8.33 -15.60
C THR A 14 19.65 8.14 -14.44
N GLU A 15 19.14 8.17 -13.20
CA GLU A 15 19.99 8.28 -12.01
C GLU A 15 19.91 7.10 -11.07
N VAL A 16 18.72 6.55 -10.83
CA VAL A 16 18.49 5.56 -9.76
C VAL A 16 18.68 4.14 -10.27
N LEU A 17 17.87 3.71 -11.22
CA LEU A 17 17.83 2.31 -11.64
C LEU A 17 19.10 1.83 -12.36
N PRO A 18 19.82 2.66 -13.16
CA PRO A 18 21.10 2.26 -13.71
C PRO A 18 22.15 1.93 -12.63
N LYS A 19 22.04 2.53 -11.43
CA LYS A 19 22.97 2.30 -10.32
C LYS A 19 22.54 1.12 -9.45
N VAL A 20 21.24 0.99 -9.20
CA VAL A 20 20.69 -0.02 -8.28
C VAL A 20 20.45 -1.36 -8.96
N CYS A 21 19.93 -1.37 -10.19
CA CYS A 21 19.59 -2.59 -10.92
C CYS A 21 19.83 -2.43 -12.44
N PRO A 22 21.09 -2.32 -12.88
CA PRO A 22 21.42 -2.16 -14.30
C PRO A 22 20.98 -3.35 -15.15
N VAL A 23 20.95 -4.55 -14.57
CA VAL A 23 20.58 -5.79 -15.26
C VAL A 23 19.12 -5.75 -15.71
N ALA A 24 18.19 -5.30 -14.86
CA ALA A 24 16.78 -5.23 -15.21
C ALA A 24 16.49 -4.29 -16.40
N ILE A 25 17.28 -3.22 -16.53
CA ILE A 25 17.20 -2.31 -17.68
C ILE A 25 17.82 -2.98 -18.92
N GLY A 26 19.02 -3.55 -18.79
CA GLY A 26 19.76 -4.15 -19.90
C GLY A 26 19.07 -5.37 -20.52
N GLU A 27 18.35 -6.14 -19.71
CA GLU A 27 17.59 -7.32 -20.15
C GLU A 27 16.16 -6.99 -20.62
N GLY A 28 15.74 -5.73 -20.52
CA GLY A 28 14.39 -5.31 -20.96
C GLY A 28 13.26 -5.82 -20.06
N HIS A 29 13.54 -6.13 -18.79
CA HIS A 29 12.51 -6.52 -17.82
C HIS A 29 11.70 -5.33 -17.29
N LEU A 30 12.12 -4.10 -17.61
CA LEU A 30 11.52 -2.89 -17.08
C LEU A 30 11.19 -1.87 -18.17
N ASP A 31 9.89 -1.67 -18.38
CA ASP A 31 9.34 -0.54 -19.14
C ASP A 31 8.88 0.59 -18.22
N PHE A 32 8.84 1.80 -18.76
CA PHE A 32 8.48 3.02 -18.04
C PHE A 32 7.34 3.75 -18.72
N LYS A 33 6.38 4.23 -17.94
CA LYS A 33 5.31 5.11 -18.42
C LYS A 33 5.13 6.26 -17.43
N ALA A 34 5.40 7.48 -17.90
CA ALA A 34 5.01 8.68 -17.17
C ALA A 34 3.49 8.84 -17.22
N MET A 35 2.85 9.14 -16.10
CA MET A 35 1.41 9.39 -16.05
C MET A 35 1.04 10.31 -14.88
N ASP A 36 -0.07 11.01 -15.03
CA ASP A 36 -0.81 11.62 -13.93
C ASP A 36 -1.89 10.66 -13.41
N PHE A 37 -1.85 10.34 -12.13
CA PHE A 37 -2.72 9.35 -11.49
C PHE A 37 -4.17 9.77 -11.36
N PHE A 38 -4.46 11.07 -11.41
CA PHE A 38 -5.83 11.60 -11.27
C PHE A 38 -6.54 11.79 -12.61
N SER A 39 -5.78 11.90 -13.69
CA SER A 39 -6.33 12.21 -15.02
C SER A 39 -6.12 11.09 -16.05
N GLU A 40 -5.12 10.22 -15.86
CA GLU A 40 -4.80 9.13 -16.78
C GLU A 40 -5.10 7.75 -16.17
N SER A 41 -5.36 6.78 -17.04
CA SER A 41 -5.55 5.39 -16.62
C SER A 41 -4.23 4.62 -16.59
N PRO A 42 -4.03 3.76 -15.57
CA PRO A 42 -2.97 2.76 -15.57
C PRO A 42 -3.04 1.86 -16.80
N VAL A 43 -1.92 1.18 -17.10
CA VAL A 43 -1.93 0.16 -18.15
C VAL A 43 -2.94 -0.93 -17.82
N LYS A 44 -3.74 -1.31 -18.82
CA LYS A 44 -4.87 -2.24 -18.68
C LYS A 44 -4.42 -3.69 -18.66
N ASP A 45 -5.28 -4.54 -18.11
CA ASP A 45 -5.23 -6.00 -18.17
C ASP A 45 -3.91 -6.60 -17.67
N CYS A 46 -3.25 -5.93 -16.72
CA CYS A 46 -2.06 -6.48 -16.07
C CYS A 46 -2.46 -7.57 -15.07
N ASP A 47 -1.67 -8.64 -14.97
CA ASP A 47 -1.93 -9.72 -14.00
C ASP A 47 -1.86 -9.21 -12.55
N VAL A 48 -0.96 -8.25 -12.30
CA VAL A 48 -0.73 -7.66 -10.98
C VAL A 48 -0.55 -6.15 -11.10
N TYR A 49 -1.29 -5.42 -10.28
CA TYR A 49 -1.10 -4.01 -9.98
C TYR A 49 -0.45 -3.90 -8.61
N PHE A 50 0.74 -3.32 -8.53
CA PHE A 50 1.49 -3.18 -7.29
C PHE A 50 1.60 -1.71 -6.91
N VAL A 51 1.02 -1.34 -5.77
CA VAL A 51 1.10 0.00 -5.19
C VAL A 51 2.09 -0.05 -4.03
N THR A 52 3.16 0.74 -4.16
CA THR A 52 4.25 0.80 -3.19
C THR A 52 3.91 1.64 -1.96
N GLU A 53 4.68 1.41 -0.90
CA GLU A 53 4.62 2.15 0.38
C GLU A 53 4.54 3.66 0.14
N LYS A 54 3.78 4.35 1.01
CA LYS A 54 3.65 5.81 1.03
C LYS A 54 2.89 6.43 -0.11
N TYR A 55 2.12 5.64 -0.84
CA TYR A 55 1.36 6.18 -1.94
C TYR A 55 -0.02 6.65 -1.49
N LEU A 56 -0.81 5.80 -0.83
CA LEU A 56 -2.20 6.12 -0.47
C LEU A 56 -2.30 7.03 0.75
N HIS A 57 -1.41 6.92 1.73
CA HIS A 57 -1.44 7.80 2.92
C HIS A 57 -1.11 9.27 2.63
N ASN A 58 -0.72 9.64 1.40
CA ASN A 58 -0.45 11.03 1.03
C ASN A 58 -1.69 11.76 0.53
N TRP A 59 -2.80 11.05 0.33
CA TRP A 59 -3.98 11.53 -0.34
C TRP A 59 -5.19 11.46 0.58
N THR A 60 -6.15 12.35 0.35
CA THR A 60 -7.45 12.28 1.00
C THR A 60 -8.24 11.05 0.55
N ASP A 61 -9.27 10.66 1.29
CA ASP A 61 -10.12 9.53 0.93
C ASP A 61 -10.72 9.65 -0.47
N GLU A 62 -11.10 10.87 -0.89
CA GLU A 62 -11.68 11.12 -2.21
C GLU A 62 -10.65 10.98 -3.34
N GLU A 63 -9.41 11.42 -3.09
CA GLU A 63 -8.29 11.22 -4.00
C GLU A 63 -7.90 9.74 -4.08
N CYS A 64 -7.83 9.04 -2.94
CA CYS A 64 -7.63 7.60 -2.88
C CYS A 64 -8.69 6.84 -3.67
N LYS A 65 -9.98 7.16 -3.49
CA LYS A 65 -11.07 6.56 -4.27
C LYS A 65 -10.91 6.83 -5.77
N THR A 66 -10.50 8.02 -6.15
CA THR A 66 -10.26 8.37 -7.57
C THR A 66 -9.18 7.50 -8.18
N ILE A 67 -8.04 7.37 -7.50
CA ILE A 67 -6.92 6.52 -7.90
C ILE A 67 -7.34 5.05 -7.97
N LEU A 68 -7.96 4.53 -6.90
CA LEU A 68 -8.38 3.12 -6.82
C LEU A 68 -9.44 2.79 -7.87
N THR A 69 -10.36 3.71 -8.16
CA THR A 69 -11.34 3.56 -9.25
C THR A 69 -10.65 3.46 -10.60
N SER A 70 -9.63 4.30 -10.86
CA SER A 70 -8.83 4.24 -12.09
C SER A 70 -8.12 2.88 -12.24
N LEU A 71 -7.60 2.33 -11.14
CA LEU A 71 -7.00 0.99 -11.09
C LEU A 71 -8.02 -0.12 -11.37
N VAL A 72 -9.17 -0.11 -10.68
CA VAL A 72 -10.25 -1.08 -10.89
C VAL A 72 -10.71 -1.10 -12.35
N ASN A 73 -10.84 0.06 -12.98
CA ASN A 73 -11.21 0.17 -14.39
C ASN A 73 -10.14 -0.35 -15.37
N ALA A 74 -8.88 -0.42 -14.93
CA ALA A 74 -7.79 -1.00 -15.71
C ALA A 74 -7.65 -2.51 -15.51
N MET A 75 -8.13 -3.04 -14.38
CA MET A 75 -8.05 -4.45 -14.01
C MET A 75 -8.97 -5.34 -14.84
N SER A 76 -8.50 -6.55 -15.13
CA SER A 76 -9.29 -7.66 -15.64
C SER A 76 -9.80 -8.53 -14.49
N SER A 77 -10.69 -9.49 -14.77
CA SER A 77 -11.17 -10.45 -13.76
C SER A 77 -10.09 -11.39 -13.20
N ASN A 78 -8.92 -11.46 -13.83
CA ASN A 78 -7.76 -12.24 -13.36
C ASN A 78 -6.69 -11.37 -12.70
N SER A 79 -6.88 -10.04 -12.71
CA SER A 79 -5.93 -9.08 -12.17
C SER A 79 -5.99 -9.05 -10.64
N HIS A 80 -4.84 -8.86 -10.02
CA HIS A 80 -4.73 -8.70 -8.56
C HIS A 80 -4.15 -7.34 -8.22
N LEU A 81 -4.72 -6.67 -7.22
CA LEU A 81 -4.16 -5.47 -6.62
C LEU A 81 -3.40 -5.85 -5.36
N LEU A 82 -2.14 -5.43 -5.27
CA LEU A 82 -1.28 -5.58 -4.10
C LEU A 82 -0.91 -4.18 -3.60
N ILE A 83 -1.34 -3.86 -2.39
CA ILE A 83 -1.01 -2.61 -1.71
C ILE A 83 -0.03 -2.94 -0.59
N ASN A 84 1.15 -2.35 -0.63
CA ASN A 84 2.14 -2.47 0.42
C ASN A 84 2.18 -1.17 1.21
N ASP A 85 1.58 -1.12 2.40
CA ASP A 85 1.51 0.10 3.21
C ASP A 85 1.67 -0.17 4.71
N TYR A 86 1.85 0.91 5.48
CA TYR A 86 1.76 0.83 6.93
C TYR A 86 0.31 0.64 7.35
N ILE A 87 0.11 -0.38 8.19
CA ILE A 87 -1.16 -0.58 8.86
C ILE A 87 -0.94 -0.33 10.35
N ILE A 88 -1.65 0.67 10.85
CA ILE A 88 -1.72 0.97 12.27
C ILE A 88 -2.63 -0.03 12.93
N GLN A 89 -2.13 -0.62 14.03
CA GLN A 89 -2.92 -1.52 14.85
C GLN A 89 -3.67 -0.77 15.94
N HIS A 90 -4.89 -1.21 16.24
CA HIS A 90 -5.63 -0.73 17.39
C HIS A 90 -4.89 -1.02 18.69
N VAL A 91 -4.87 -0.04 19.59
CA VAL A 91 -4.23 -0.17 20.91
C VAL A 91 -5.07 -0.99 21.89
N ASN A 92 -6.36 -1.16 21.61
CA ASN A 92 -7.31 -1.86 22.46
C ASN A 92 -7.45 -3.34 22.07
N ARG A 93 -7.70 -4.19 23.09
CA ARG A 93 -8.06 -5.62 22.89
C ARG A 93 -9.54 -5.74 22.56
N ASP A 94 -9.98 -5.17 21.44
CA ASP A 94 -11.31 -5.48 20.94
C ASP A 94 -11.26 -6.74 20.07
N ARG A 95 -12.09 -7.73 20.37
CA ARG A 95 -12.18 -8.98 19.61
C ARG A 95 -13.00 -8.83 18.33
N ASN A 96 -13.70 -7.71 18.17
CA ASN A 96 -14.54 -7.43 17.02
C ASN A 96 -13.85 -6.59 15.93
N THR A 97 -12.56 -6.27 16.09
CA THR A 97 -11.77 -5.57 15.06
C THR A 97 -11.45 -6.49 13.88
N SER A 98 -11.37 -5.93 12.68
CA SER A 98 -10.99 -6.66 11.45
C SER A 98 -9.60 -7.28 11.57
N GLU A 99 -8.73 -6.71 12.41
CA GLU A 99 -7.43 -7.28 12.74
C GLU A 99 -7.50 -8.72 13.32
N SER A 100 -8.52 -9.00 14.13
CA SER A 100 -8.77 -10.33 14.69
C SER A 100 -9.30 -11.30 13.62
N ALA A 101 -10.09 -10.79 12.66
CA ALA A 101 -10.60 -11.57 11.52
C ALA A 101 -9.49 -11.92 10.51
N LEU A 102 -8.44 -11.09 10.43
CA LEU A 102 -7.39 -11.17 9.42
C LEU A 102 -6.09 -11.83 9.94
N GLY A 103 -6.14 -12.41 11.14
CA GLY A 103 -5.04 -13.23 11.68
C GLY A 103 -3.84 -12.44 12.20
N LEU A 104 -3.98 -11.14 12.44
CA LEU A 104 -2.94 -10.37 13.12
C LEU A 104 -2.78 -10.90 14.54
N ARG A 105 -1.63 -11.53 14.83
CA ARG A 105 -1.37 -12.10 16.15
C ARG A 105 -1.25 -10.97 17.17
N LEU A 106 -2.20 -10.90 18.11
CA LEU A 106 -2.11 -10.00 19.26
C LEU A 106 -0.97 -10.45 20.20
N ALA A 107 -0.28 -9.47 20.80
CA ALA A 107 0.71 -9.78 21.81
C ALA A 107 0.03 -10.45 23.04
N PRO A 108 0.68 -11.46 23.66
CA PRO A 108 0.16 -12.07 24.88
C PRO A 108 0.15 -11.06 26.03
N GLU A 109 -0.77 -11.24 26.97
CA GLU A 109 -0.75 -10.46 28.22
C GLU A 109 0.55 -10.73 29.01
N PRO A 110 1.12 -9.74 29.72
CA PRO A 110 0.57 -8.40 30.00
C PRO A 110 0.94 -7.33 28.96
N LEU A 111 1.53 -7.70 27.81
CA LEU A 111 1.95 -6.72 26.80
C LEU A 111 0.74 -6.01 26.19
N PHE A 112 0.96 -4.77 25.73
CA PHE A 112 -0.02 -4.11 24.89
C PHE A 112 -0.26 -4.92 23.60
N PRO A 113 -1.50 -4.94 23.07
CA PRO A 113 -1.89 -5.80 21.94
C PRO A 113 -1.01 -5.62 20.70
N HIS A 114 -0.50 -4.41 20.51
CA HIS A 114 0.38 -3.96 19.44
C HIS A 114 1.88 -4.16 19.75
N TYR A 115 2.28 -5.03 20.68
CA TYR A 115 3.68 -5.32 21.04
C TYR A 115 4.48 -4.14 21.65
N GLY A 116 3.81 -3.03 21.97
CA GLY A 116 4.42 -1.85 22.59
C GLY A 116 5.63 -1.32 21.81
N ALA A 117 6.80 -1.34 22.45
CA ALA A 117 8.06 -0.84 21.88
C ALA A 117 8.39 -1.40 20.49
N GLY A 118 8.03 -2.67 20.22
CA GLY A 118 8.28 -3.31 18.93
C GLY A 118 7.51 -2.70 17.74
N ARG A 119 6.50 -1.86 18.00
CA ARG A 119 5.73 -1.14 16.97
C ARG A 119 5.71 0.38 17.16
N MET A 120 6.47 0.92 18.11
CA MET A 120 6.47 2.37 18.40
C MET A 120 6.78 3.22 17.16
N THR A 121 7.70 2.77 16.31
CA THR A 121 8.07 3.51 15.09
C THR A 121 6.88 3.83 14.20
N ARG A 122 5.87 2.95 14.08
CA ARG A 122 4.70 3.21 13.23
C ARG A 122 3.83 4.33 13.78
N TYR A 123 3.60 4.33 15.09
CA TYR A 123 2.85 5.41 15.75
C TYR A 123 3.64 6.72 15.73
N SER A 124 4.97 6.66 15.84
CA SER A 124 5.81 7.85 15.66
C SER A 124 5.72 8.38 14.22
N THR A 125 5.72 7.51 13.22
CA THR A 125 5.53 7.92 11.82
C THR A 125 4.16 8.56 11.60
N ASP A 126 3.09 8.01 12.18
CA ASP A 126 1.75 8.63 12.11
C ASP A 126 1.72 10.07 12.68
N LEU A 127 2.39 10.28 13.82
CA LEU A 127 2.58 11.62 14.37
C LEU A 127 3.41 12.53 13.45
N ASP A 128 4.53 12.03 12.93
CA ASP A 128 5.38 12.78 12.00
C ASP A 128 4.62 13.18 10.72
N MET A 129 3.78 12.28 10.20
CA MET A 129 2.91 12.53 9.06
C MET A 129 1.85 13.60 9.36
N THR A 130 1.26 13.55 10.55
CA THR A 130 0.32 14.58 11.01
C THR A 130 0.98 15.94 11.07
N PHE A 131 2.19 16.03 11.64
CA PHE A 131 2.90 17.31 11.80
C PHE A 131 3.46 17.87 10.49
N THR A 132 3.92 17.02 9.58
CA THR A 132 4.67 17.45 8.38
C THR A 132 3.76 17.62 7.17
N TYR A 133 2.74 16.77 7.04
CA TYR A 133 1.92 16.66 5.84
C TYR A 133 0.42 16.85 6.12
N ASN A 134 0.01 17.05 7.38
CA ASN A 134 -1.38 17.06 7.79
C ASN A 134 -2.13 15.81 7.29
N SER A 135 -1.44 14.66 7.35
CA SER A 135 -1.94 13.36 6.93
C SER A 135 -1.86 12.34 8.06
N GLN A 136 -2.50 11.19 7.87
CA GLN A 136 -2.62 10.12 8.85
C GLN A 136 -2.28 8.77 8.23
N GLU A 137 -1.66 7.88 9.00
CA GLU A 137 -1.47 6.48 8.63
C GLU A 137 -2.78 5.69 8.78
N CYS A 138 -3.06 4.80 7.84
CA CYS A 138 -4.34 4.12 7.76
C CYS A 138 -4.41 2.86 8.64
N THR A 139 -5.62 2.56 9.13
CA THR A 139 -5.94 1.25 9.72
C THR A 139 -6.34 0.26 8.62
N LEU A 140 -6.39 -1.02 8.97
CA LEU A 140 -6.82 -2.06 8.03
C LEU A 140 -8.30 -1.91 7.67
N GLU A 141 -9.13 -1.55 8.64
CA GLU A 141 -10.54 -1.23 8.43
C GLU A 141 -10.70 -0.12 7.37
N HIS A 142 -9.92 0.95 7.50
CA HIS A 142 -9.97 2.08 6.57
C HIS A 142 -9.66 1.67 5.13
N PHE A 143 -8.63 0.84 4.93
CA PHE A 143 -8.31 0.32 3.60
C PHE A 143 -9.40 -0.58 3.02
N ILE A 144 -10.03 -1.41 3.85
CA ILE A 144 -11.15 -2.27 3.43
C ILE A 144 -12.33 -1.40 3.01
N GLU A 145 -12.68 -0.39 3.81
CA GLU A 145 -13.77 0.54 3.51
C GLU A 145 -13.52 1.31 2.20
N LEU A 146 -12.29 1.81 1.99
CA LEU A 146 -11.91 2.46 0.73
C LEU A 146 -12.01 1.52 -0.47
N GLY A 147 -11.52 0.28 -0.33
CA GLY A 147 -11.58 -0.73 -1.39
C GLY A 147 -13.01 -1.12 -1.75
N GLN A 148 -13.84 -1.42 -0.75
CA GLN A 148 -15.25 -1.75 -0.93
C GLN A 148 -16.02 -0.60 -1.59
N GLY A 149 -15.68 0.64 -1.25
CA GLY A 149 -16.26 1.85 -1.84
C GLY A 149 -16.05 1.97 -3.36
N VAL A 150 -15.04 1.32 -3.92
CA VAL A 150 -14.74 1.31 -5.36
C VAL A 150 -15.01 -0.05 -6.03
N GLY A 151 -15.63 -0.98 -5.30
CA GLY A 151 -15.98 -2.32 -5.82
C GLY A 151 -14.86 -3.35 -5.77
N LEU A 152 -13.79 -3.12 -4.99
CA LEU A 152 -12.80 -4.15 -4.70
C LEU A 152 -13.32 -5.10 -3.63
N ASN A 153 -13.16 -6.40 -3.89
CA ASN A 153 -13.38 -7.46 -2.94
C ASN A 153 -12.05 -7.80 -2.23
N GLU A 154 -12.12 -8.02 -0.92
CA GLU A 154 -10.93 -8.33 -0.12
C GLU A 154 -10.46 -9.76 -0.37
N GLY A 155 -9.16 -9.91 -0.66
CA GLY A 155 -8.46 -11.19 -0.53
C GLY A 155 -7.85 -11.32 0.86
N ALA A 156 -7.52 -12.55 1.26
CA ALA A 156 -6.85 -12.78 2.54
C ALA A 156 -5.55 -11.95 2.61
N PRO A 157 -5.39 -11.02 3.57
CA PRO A 157 -4.17 -10.26 3.74
C PRO A 157 -3.05 -11.24 4.08
N THR A 158 -1.97 -11.18 3.31
CA THR A 158 -0.80 -12.01 3.54
C THR A 158 0.22 -11.19 4.31
N LEU A 159 0.35 -11.49 5.60
CA LEU A 159 1.43 -10.99 6.41
C LEU A 159 2.72 -11.72 5.99
N GLY A 160 3.68 -10.97 5.45
CA GLY A 160 5.01 -11.52 5.18
C GLY A 160 5.69 -11.99 6.48
N PRO A 161 6.53 -13.03 6.43
CA PRO A 161 7.25 -13.50 7.60
C PRO A 161 8.23 -12.42 8.13
N SER A 162 8.38 -12.44 9.45
CA SER A 162 8.96 -11.43 10.34
C SER A 162 10.46 -11.17 10.20
N GLU A 163 10.86 -9.89 10.29
CA GLU A 163 12.01 -9.39 11.09
C GLU A 163 12.01 -7.84 11.09
N GLY A 164 11.63 -7.21 12.21
CA GLY A 164 11.84 -5.78 12.49
C GLY A 164 11.04 -4.74 11.71
N TYR A 165 10.66 -4.99 10.45
CA TYR A 165 10.04 -4.02 9.54
C TYR A 165 8.82 -4.63 8.84
N ALA A 166 7.77 -4.97 9.59
CA ALA A 166 6.60 -5.60 8.98
C ALA A 166 5.68 -4.57 8.28
N ASN A 167 5.97 -4.22 7.03
CA ASN A 167 4.93 -3.67 6.17
C ASN A 167 3.88 -4.75 5.91
N ASN A 168 2.61 -4.36 5.86
CA ASN A 168 1.54 -5.31 5.61
C ASN A 168 1.16 -5.23 4.13
N MET A 169 1.12 -6.38 3.45
CA MET A 169 0.67 -6.46 2.07
C MET A 169 -0.81 -6.81 2.06
N ILE A 170 -1.63 -5.87 1.61
CA ILE A 170 -3.06 -6.04 1.37
C ILE A 170 -3.23 -6.54 -0.06
N ARG A 171 -3.99 -7.63 -0.22
CA ARG A 171 -4.33 -8.20 -1.52
C ARG A 171 -5.82 -7.99 -1.78
N ALA A 172 -6.15 -7.40 -2.93
CA ALA A 172 -7.52 -7.15 -3.36
C ALA A 172 -7.72 -7.60 -4.82
N TYR A 173 -8.98 -7.84 -5.19
CA TYR A 173 -9.41 -8.22 -6.54
C TYR A 173 -10.74 -7.55 -6.87
N VAL A 174 -11.07 -7.47 -8.17
CA VAL A 174 -12.38 -7.01 -8.64
C VAL A 174 -13.38 -8.14 -8.57
#